data_AF-A0A7S3LDU9-F1
#
_entry.id   AF-A0A7S3LDU9-F1
#
_cell.length_a   1.000
_cell.length_b   1.000
_cell.length_c   1.000
_cell.angle_alpha   90.00
_cell.angle_beta   90.00
_cell.angle_gamma   90.00
#
_symmetry.space_group_name_H-M   'P 1'
#
loop_
_entity.id
_entity.type
_entity.pdbx_description
1 polymer ?
#
loop_
_entity_poly.entity_id
_entity_poly.type
_entity_poly.pdbx_seq_one_letter_code
_entity_poly.pdbx_strand_id
1 'polypeptide(L)'
;MTDNKESKESSSSSDAVFEVSEETSSRVCKHMQDDHFISVYAMARNMLDLPGGWKLTDAKMKKVTSAGCHLQAVTCSGDLCEMKPVVYPFTPPLTNASQVKPRLVAIHHEVLSPQWKWVWTKPFAFKFMLTTLALAYGALVMGNEGLTEALDKTNLIKMFYPWTDTIAIVVQLVFYVTLVAHIMEASMVAHTYRTVFKLNWKGVARWIVMILVAGYPIMQEGMALKQIHEQRLKEASEKEAAKEEAKKYS
;
A
#
# COMPACT_ATOMS: atom_id res chain seq x y z
N MET A 1 50.05 47.64 16.22
CA MET A 1 49.04 46.90 17.00
C MET A 1 48.32 45.98 16.03
N THR A 2 48.77 44.73 15.99
CA THR A 2 48.31 43.68 15.07
C THR A 2 47.53 42.66 15.87
N ASP A 3 46.20 42.69 15.75
CA ASP A 3 45.32 41.68 16.34
C ASP A 3 45.20 40.48 15.40
N ASN A 4 46.00 39.45 15.68
CA ASN A 4 45.87 38.14 15.07
C ASN A 4 44.70 37.41 15.74
N LYS A 5 43.57 37.36 15.04
CA LYS A 5 42.38 36.62 15.45
C LYS A 5 42.59 35.15 15.09
N GLU A 6 43.00 34.34 16.07
CA GLU A 6 43.06 32.88 15.94
C GLU A 6 41.68 32.32 15.59
N SER A 7 41.55 31.87 14.35
CA SER A 7 40.46 31.04 13.88
C SER A 7 40.53 29.68 14.56
N LYS A 8 39.63 29.49 15.53
CA LYS A 8 39.37 28.25 16.25
C LYS A 8 38.94 27.17 15.25
N GLU A 9 39.83 26.23 14.95
CA GLU A 9 39.52 25.02 14.19
C GLU A 9 38.38 24.27 14.89
N SER A 10 37.22 24.19 14.22
CA SER A 10 36.12 23.34 14.65
C SER A 10 36.57 21.89 14.46
N SER A 11 36.89 21.22 15.56
CA SER A 11 37.15 19.78 15.56
C SER A 11 35.91 19.08 15.00
N SER A 12 36.01 18.56 13.78
CA SER A 12 35.02 17.67 13.19
C SER A 12 34.99 16.41 14.04
N SER A 13 34.04 16.32 14.96
CA SER A 13 33.69 15.05 15.60
C SER A 13 33.29 14.12 14.46
N SER A 14 34.14 13.12 14.20
CA SER A 14 33.78 11.97 13.40
C SER A 14 32.59 11.30 14.09
N ASP A 15 31.38 11.67 13.66
CA ASP A 15 30.15 11.01 14.06
C ASP A 15 30.33 9.53 13.73
N ALA A 16 30.62 8.74 14.76
CA ALA A 16 30.85 7.31 14.61
C ALA A 16 29.56 6.73 14.01
N VAL A 17 29.62 6.39 12.73
CA VAL A 17 28.48 5.83 12.00
C VAL A 17 28.18 4.50 12.66
N PHE A 18 27.06 4.47 13.38
CA PHE A 18 26.57 3.24 14.00
C PHE A 18 26.45 2.15 12.93
N GLU A 19 27.02 0.98 13.18
CA GLU A 19 26.97 -0.16 12.27
C GLU A 19 26.18 -1.32 12.92
N VAL A 20 25.25 -1.89 12.15
CA VAL A 20 24.48 -3.06 12.58
C VAL A 20 25.33 -4.30 12.35
N SER A 21 25.56 -5.09 13.40
CA SER A 21 26.35 -6.32 13.27
C SER A 21 25.73 -7.31 12.26
N GLU A 22 26.57 -8.05 11.54
CA GLU A 22 26.13 -9.02 10.53
C GLU A 22 25.21 -10.10 11.10
N GLU A 23 25.46 -10.56 12.33
CA GLU A 23 24.60 -11.51 13.02
C GLU A 23 23.19 -10.94 13.27
N THR A 24 23.13 -9.68 13.75
CA THR A 24 21.85 -9.00 13.99
C THR A 24 21.11 -8.79 12.68
N SER A 25 21.82 -8.32 11.65
CA SER A 25 21.27 -8.13 10.30
C SER A 25 20.70 -9.43 9.74
N SER A 26 21.45 -10.54 9.80
CA SER A 26 21.03 -11.85 9.32
C SER A 26 19.77 -12.36 10.04
N ARG A 27 19.76 -12.28 11.38
CA ARG A 27 18.60 -12.67 12.20
C ARG A 27 17.35 -11.86 11.86
N VAL A 28 17.50 -10.54 11.70
CA VAL A 28 16.40 -9.64 11.34
C VAL A 28 15.90 -9.93 9.92
N CYS A 29 16.80 -10.09 8.95
CA CYS A 29 16.43 -10.40 7.56
C CYS A 29 15.66 -11.72 7.48
N LYS A 30 16.10 -12.75 8.21
CA LYS A 30 15.41 -14.04 8.28
C LYS A 30 14.00 -13.90 8.87
N HIS A 31 13.88 -13.28 10.03
CA HIS A 31 12.57 -13.05 10.66
C HIS A 31 11.63 -12.22 9.78
N MET A 32 12.14 -11.18 9.12
CA MET A 32 11.35 -10.37 8.18
C MET A 32 10.92 -11.17 6.95
N GLN A 33 11.76 -12.08 6.46
CA GLN A 33 11.41 -12.94 5.34
C GLN A 33 10.36 -13.99 5.72
N ASP A 34 10.48 -14.58 6.91
CA ASP A 34 9.63 -15.68 7.36
C ASP A 34 8.24 -15.17 7.79
N ASP A 35 8.20 -14.13 8.65
CA ASP A 35 6.94 -13.67 9.28
C ASP A 35 6.33 -12.43 8.62
N HIS A 36 7.16 -11.67 7.90
CA HIS A 36 6.79 -10.33 7.41
C HIS A 36 7.13 -10.11 5.93
N PHE A 37 7.16 -11.20 5.13
CA PHE A 37 7.47 -11.16 3.69
C PHE A 37 6.70 -10.06 2.97
N ILE A 38 5.41 -9.90 3.26
CA ILE A 38 4.57 -8.92 2.57
C ILE A 38 5.05 -7.47 2.80
N SER A 39 5.67 -7.19 3.94
CA SER A 39 6.28 -5.90 4.23
C SER A 39 7.53 -5.69 3.37
N VAL A 40 8.34 -6.74 3.19
CA VAL A 40 9.52 -6.73 2.33
C VAL A 40 9.13 -6.50 0.87
N TYR A 41 8.09 -7.20 0.42
CA TYR A 41 7.50 -7.02 -0.90
C TYR A 41 6.97 -5.59 -1.10
N ALA A 42 6.21 -5.06 -0.13
CA ALA A 42 5.67 -3.71 -0.19
C ALA A 42 6.76 -2.63 -0.16
N MET A 43 7.84 -2.82 0.62
CA MET A 43 9.02 -1.95 0.59
C MET A 43 9.64 -1.91 -0.82
N ALA A 44 9.90 -3.06 -1.42
CA ALA A 44 10.45 -3.14 -2.78
C ALA A 44 9.52 -2.48 -3.80
N ARG A 45 8.21 -2.76 -3.72
CA ARG A 45 7.18 -2.17 -4.60
C ARG A 45 7.16 -0.65 -4.54
N ASN A 46 7.35 -0.05 -3.36
CA ASN A 46 7.32 1.40 -3.18
C ASN A 46 8.55 2.11 -3.75
N MET A 47 9.66 1.38 -3.91
CA MET A 47 10.95 1.95 -4.37
C MET A 47 11.20 1.72 -5.87
N LEU A 48 10.46 0.80 -6.50
CA LEU A 48 10.62 0.47 -7.91
C LEU A 48 9.69 1.30 -8.78
N ASP A 49 10.26 1.94 -9.80
CA ASP A 49 9.50 2.45 -10.94
C ASP A 49 9.58 1.41 -12.06
N LEU A 50 8.47 0.69 -12.27
CA LEU A 50 8.44 -0.43 -13.22
C LEU A 50 7.85 0.04 -14.55
N PRO A 51 8.56 -0.18 -15.68
CA PRO A 51 8.00 0.09 -17.00
C PRO A 51 6.81 -0.81 -17.29
N GLY A 52 5.95 -0.38 -18.23
CA GLY A 52 4.75 -1.14 -18.60
C GLY A 52 5.05 -2.60 -18.94
N GLY A 53 4.23 -3.51 -18.41
CA GLY A 53 4.39 -4.96 -18.59
C GLY A 53 5.29 -5.64 -17.54
N TRP A 54 6.14 -4.89 -16.84
CA TRP A 54 6.95 -5.43 -15.75
C TRP A 54 6.16 -5.47 -14.45
N LYS A 55 6.28 -6.58 -13.72
CA LYS A 55 5.69 -6.76 -12.39
C LYS A 55 6.73 -7.26 -11.40
N LEU A 56 6.64 -6.78 -10.16
CA LEU A 56 7.36 -7.38 -9.04
C LEU A 56 6.76 -8.77 -8.79
N THR A 57 7.60 -9.80 -8.71
CA THR A 57 7.17 -11.19 -8.44
C THR A 57 7.71 -11.68 -7.11
N ASP A 58 8.88 -11.20 -6.70
CA ASP A 58 9.50 -11.54 -5.41
C ASP A 58 10.29 -10.38 -4.82
N ALA A 59 10.51 -10.40 -3.51
CA ALA A 59 11.44 -9.52 -2.83
C ALA A 59 12.07 -10.24 -1.63
N LYS A 60 13.38 -10.08 -1.48
CA LYS A 60 14.13 -10.63 -0.34
C LYS A 60 14.93 -9.54 0.36
N MET A 61 14.82 -9.48 1.68
CA MET A 61 15.70 -8.63 2.49
C MET A 61 17.08 -9.30 2.61
N LYS A 62 18.14 -8.57 2.24
CA LYS A 62 19.52 -9.07 2.19
C LYS A 62 20.36 -8.59 3.36
N LYS A 63 20.25 -7.30 3.69
CA LYS A 63 21.05 -6.68 4.76
C LYS A 63 20.27 -5.52 5.37
N VAL A 64 20.41 -5.31 6.67
CA VAL A 64 19.95 -4.11 7.36
C VAL A 64 21.19 -3.32 7.80
N THR A 65 21.24 -2.04 7.45
CA THR A 65 22.29 -1.10 7.86
C THR A 65 21.68 0.01 8.71
N SER A 66 22.50 0.90 9.26
CA SER A 66 22.00 2.11 9.92
C SER A 66 21.27 3.06 8.97
N ALA A 67 21.59 2.99 7.67
CA ALA A 67 20.97 3.84 6.65
C ALA A 67 19.69 3.27 6.04
N GLY A 68 19.45 1.95 6.10
CA GLY A 68 18.26 1.36 5.49
C GLY A 68 18.26 -0.17 5.37
N CYS A 69 17.25 -0.67 4.66
CA CYS A 69 17.12 -2.08 4.30
C CYS A 69 17.57 -2.29 2.85
N HIS A 70 18.55 -3.15 2.64
CA HIS A 70 18.97 -3.61 1.32
C HIS A 70 18.13 -4.81 0.92
N LEU A 71 17.43 -4.68 -0.20
CA LEU A 71 16.50 -5.65 -0.76
C LEU A 71 17.01 -6.13 -2.11
N GLN A 72 16.68 -7.36 -2.45
CA GLN A 72 16.78 -7.90 -3.81
C GLN A 72 15.36 -8.16 -4.30
N ALA A 73 14.92 -7.38 -5.28
CA ALA A 73 13.63 -7.53 -5.92
C ALA A 73 13.76 -8.37 -7.19
N VAL A 74 12.78 -9.24 -7.47
CA VAL A 74 12.68 -9.97 -8.73
C VAL A 74 11.52 -9.37 -9.51
N THR A 75 11.80 -8.85 -10.69
CA THR A 75 10.79 -8.25 -11.57
C THR A 75 10.72 -9.04 -12.87
N CYS A 76 9.53 -9.32 -13.38
CA CYS A 76 9.37 -10.09 -14.61
C CYS A 76 8.44 -9.40 -15.61
N SER A 77 8.69 -9.63 -16.90
CA SER A 77 7.82 -9.28 -18.04
C SER A 77 7.74 -10.49 -18.97
N GLY A 78 6.59 -11.17 -18.99
CA GLY A 78 6.48 -12.50 -19.60
C GLY A 78 7.43 -13.50 -18.94
N ASP A 79 8.27 -14.15 -19.73
CA ASP A 79 9.26 -15.12 -19.27
C ASP A 79 10.61 -14.49 -18.87
N LEU A 80 10.79 -13.18 -19.11
CA LEU A 80 12.01 -12.47 -18.76
C LEU A 80 11.94 -11.97 -17.33
N CYS A 81 12.87 -12.38 -16.48
CA CYS A 81 12.98 -11.95 -15.09
C CYS A 81 14.35 -11.34 -14.79
N GLU A 82 14.36 -10.27 -14.00
CA GLU A 82 15.57 -9.54 -13.57
C GLU A 82 15.61 -9.43 -12.05
N MET A 83 16.81 -9.54 -11.49
CA MET A 83 17.07 -9.25 -10.08
C MET A 83 17.58 -7.81 -9.94
N LYS A 84 16.86 -6.97 -9.21
CA LYS A 84 17.21 -5.56 -9.00
C LYS A 84 17.58 -5.32 -7.53
N PRO A 85 18.76 -4.77 -7.22
CA PRO A 85 19.06 -4.29 -5.87
C PRO A 85 18.25 -3.03 -5.59
N VAL A 86 17.62 -2.98 -4.42
CA VAL A 86 16.77 -1.87 -3.98
C VAL A 86 17.15 -1.51 -2.55
N VAL A 87 17.21 -0.23 -2.21
CA VAL A 87 17.46 0.22 -0.84
C VAL A 87 16.26 0.98 -0.34
N TYR A 88 15.61 0.47 0.71
CA TYR A 88 14.57 1.21 1.44
C TYR A 88 15.22 2.04 2.55
N PRO A 89 15.24 3.38 2.46
CA PRO A 89 16.00 4.21 3.39
C PRO A 89 15.33 4.31 4.77
N PHE A 90 16.16 4.47 5.81
CA PHE A 90 15.74 4.95 7.12
C PHE A 90 15.91 6.45 7.19
N THR A 91 14.81 7.18 7.40
CA THR A 91 14.82 8.64 7.53
C THR A 91 14.23 9.04 8.87
N PRO A 92 15.01 9.52 9.86
CA PRO A 92 16.48 9.60 9.87
C PRO A 92 17.16 8.22 10.01
N PRO A 93 18.47 8.12 9.71
CA PRO A 93 19.27 6.93 9.97
C PRO A 93 19.19 6.47 11.44
N LEU A 94 19.46 5.20 11.68
CA LEU A 94 19.48 4.62 13.03
C LEU A 94 20.72 5.09 13.78
N THR A 95 20.54 5.44 15.05
CA THR A 95 21.65 5.82 15.93
C THR A 95 22.13 4.67 16.80
N ASN A 96 21.37 3.58 16.91
CA ASN A 96 21.73 2.38 17.67
C ASN A 96 20.91 1.14 17.24
N ALA A 97 21.32 -0.03 17.73
CA ALA A 97 20.74 -1.32 17.34
C ALA A 97 19.31 -1.51 17.88
N SER A 98 18.97 -0.92 19.03
CA SER A 98 17.64 -1.08 19.64
C SER A 98 16.54 -0.40 18.82
N GLN A 99 16.89 0.55 17.95
CA GLN A 99 15.96 1.20 17.03
C GLN A 99 15.59 0.35 15.80
N VAL A 100 16.33 -0.71 15.47
CA VAL A 100 16.09 -1.52 14.26
C VAL A 100 14.68 -2.10 14.25
N LYS A 101 14.30 -2.79 15.33
CA LYS A 101 12.98 -3.42 15.45
C LYS A 101 11.81 -2.42 15.42
N PRO A 102 11.75 -1.37 16.27
CA PRO A 102 10.65 -0.42 16.22
C PRO A 102 10.59 0.33 14.89
N ARG A 103 11.73 0.59 14.24
CA ARG A 103 11.74 1.19 12.90
C ARG A 103 11.10 0.28 11.86
N LEU A 104 11.44 -1.02 11.85
CA LEU A 104 10.84 -1.98 10.93
C LEU A 104 9.34 -2.16 11.17
N VAL A 105 8.88 -2.14 12.43
CA VAL A 105 7.44 -2.17 12.76
C VAL A 105 6.72 -0.92 12.23
N ALA A 106 7.33 0.26 12.38
CA ALA A 106 6.78 1.50 11.84
C ALA A 106 6.69 1.44 10.30
N ILE A 107 7.75 0.97 9.64
CA ILE A 107 7.79 0.78 8.19
C ILE A 107 6.74 -0.21 7.74
N HIS A 108 6.58 -1.35 8.42
CA HIS A 108 5.53 -2.33 8.14
C HIS A 108 4.14 -1.66 8.11
N HIS A 109 3.81 -0.85 9.11
CA HIS A 109 2.54 -0.13 9.13
C HIS A 109 2.44 0.93 8.03
N GLU A 110 3.54 1.59 7.69
CA GLU A 110 3.59 2.60 6.64
C GLU A 110 3.38 2.00 5.25
N VAL A 111 4.17 0.98 4.89
CA VAL A 111 4.18 0.41 3.52
C VAL A 111 2.94 -0.41 3.20
N LEU A 112 2.24 -0.94 4.22
CA LEU A 112 0.97 -1.63 4.07
C LEU A 112 -0.26 -0.71 4.22
N SER A 113 -0.05 0.55 4.62
CA SER A 113 -1.13 1.54 4.59
C SER A 113 -1.37 2.02 3.15
N PRO A 114 -2.61 2.39 2.81
CA PRO A 114 -2.90 2.89 1.49
C PRO A 114 -2.37 4.32 1.36
N GLN A 115 -1.96 4.69 0.15
CA GLN A 115 -1.41 6.01 -0.12
C GLN A 115 -2.45 6.87 -0.83
N TRP A 116 -2.77 8.04 -0.27
CA TRP A 116 -3.75 8.98 -0.86
C TRP A 116 -3.47 9.32 -2.32
N LYS A 117 -2.19 9.35 -2.72
CA LYS A 117 -1.82 9.58 -4.13
C LYS A 117 -2.48 8.57 -5.08
N TRP A 118 -2.78 7.34 -4.66
CA TRP A 118 -3.42 6.34 -5.52
C TRP A 118 -4.80 6.78 -6.03
N VAL A 119 -5.55 7.56 -5.24
CA VAL A 119 -6.85 8.09 -5.68
C VAL A 119 -6.67 9.07 -6.83
N TRP A 120 -5.60 9.86 -6.81
CA TRP A 120 -5.36 10.92 -7.79
C TRP A 120 -4.53 10.45 -9.00
N THR A 121 -3.59 9.54 -8.80
CA THR A 121 -2.69 9.06 -9.86
C THR A 121 -3.27 7.92 -10.66
N LYS A 122 -4.26 7.18 -10.12
CA LYS A 122 -4.92 6.11 -10.85
C LYS A 122 -6.22 6.63 -11.48
N PRO A 123 -6.33 6.65 -12.82
CA PRO A 123 -7.46 7.26 -13.50
C PRO A 123 -8.79 6.57 -13.14
N PHE A 124 -8.77 5.26 -12.87
CA PHE A 124 -9.97 4.52 -12.51
C PHE A 124 -10.46 4.85 -11.09
N ALA A 125 -9.55 4.91 -10.11
CA ALA A 125 -9.88 5.32 -8.74
C ALA A 125 -10.41 6.77 -8.71
N PHE A 126 -9.78 7.66 -9.47
CA PHE A 126 -10.22 9.05 -9.58
C PHE A 126 -11.64 9.19 -10.15
N LYS A 127 -11.94 8.47 -11.25
CA LYS A 127 -13.28 8.46 -11.86
C LYS A 127 -14.34 7.92 -10.91
N PHE A 128 -14.05 6.85 -10.18
CA PHE A 128 -14.97 6.28 -9.19
C PHE A 128 -15.23 7.25 -8.05
N MET A 129 -14.20 7.93 -7.55
CA MET A 129 -14.36 8.98 -6.55
C MET A 129 -15.29 10.10 -7.07
N LEU A 130 -15.03 10.66 -8.26
CA LEU A 130 -15.86 11.73 -8.81
C LEU A 130 -17.32 11.28 -9.01
N THR A 131 -17.52 10.05 -9.49
CA THR A 131 -18.85 9.48 -9.69
C THR A 131 -19.57 9.33 -8.36
N THR A 132 -18.89 8.79 -7.35
CA THR A 132 -19.45 8.61 -6.00
C THR A 132 -19.81 9.96 -5.37
N LEU A 133 -18.96 10.98 -5.54
CA LEU A 133 -19.24 12.34 -5.06
C LEU A 133 -20.43 12.97 -5.78
N ALA A 134 -20.55 12.80 -7.10
CA ALA A 134 -21.68 13.30 -7.88
C ALA A 134 -22.99 12.63 -7.47
N LEU A 135 -22.97 11.30 -7.30
CA LEU A 135 -24.11 10.53 -6.78
C LEU A 135 -24.50 10.97 -5.37
N ALA A 136 -23.52 11.16 -4.48
CA ALA A 136 -23.76 11.63 -3.11
C ALA A 136 -24.37 13.03 -3.10
N TYR A 137 -23.87 13.95 -3.93
CA TYR A 137 -24.42 15.29 -4.05
C TYR A 137 -25.87 15.27 -4.56
N GLY A 138 -26.13 14.51 -5.63
CA GLY A 138 -27.50 14.34 -6.13
C GLY A 138 -28.43 13.77 -5.07
N ALA A 139 -28.04 12.67 -4.43
CA ALA A 139 -28.89 11.97 -3.47
C ALA A 139 -29.11 12.73 -2.16
N LEU A 140 -28.05 13.30 -1.57
CA LEU A 140 -28.08 13.86 -0.21
C LEU A 140 -28.27 15.38 -0.16
N VAL A 141 -27.83 16.11 -1.18
CA VAL A 141 -27.89 17.59 -1.18
C VAL A 141 -29.06 18.09 -2.00
N MET A 142 -29.21 17.60 -3.24
CA MET A 142 -30.30 18.02 -4.11
C MET A 142 -31.63 17.36 -3.73
N GLY A 143 -31.58 16.08 -3.31
CA GLY A 143 -32.79 15.27 -3.14
C GLY A 143 -33.50 15.01 -4.48
N ASN A 144 -34.64 14.32 -4.44
CA ASN A 144 -35.37 13.96 -5.66
C ASN A 144 -35.88 15.20 -6.40
N GLU A 145 -36.50 16.15 -5.69
CA GLU A 145 -37.07 17.36 -6.29
C GLU A 145 -36.00 18.20 -7.00
N GLY A 146 -34.85 18.44 -6.35
CA GLY A 146 -33.75 19.20 -6.94
C GLY A 146 -33.12 18.49 -8.13
N LEU A 147 -32.97 17.15 -8.07
CA LEU A 147 -32.50 16.34 -9.20
C LEU A 147 -33.47 16.43 -10.38
N THR A 148 -34.77 16.21 -10.16
CA THR A 148 -35.79 16.35 -11.20
C THR A 148 -35.71 17.73 -11.83
N GLU A 149 -35.70 18.81 -11.04
CA GLU A 149 -35.64 20.17 -11.56
C GLU A 149 -34.39 20.43 -12.40
N ALA A 150 -33.23 19.94 -11.97
CA ALA A 150 -31.97 20.11 -12.70
C ALA A 150 -31.96 19.31 -14.02
N LEU A 151 -32.46 18.08 -14.00
CA LEU A 151 -32.62 17.25 -15.20
C LEU A 151 -33.62 17.91 -16.16
N ASP A 152 -34.68 18.53 -15.61
CA ASP A 152 -35.72 19.19 -16.36
C ASP A 152 -35.26 20.44 -17.11
N LYS A 153 -34.22 21.12 -16.62
CA LYS A 153 -33.59 22.25 -17.30
C LYS A 153 -32.64 21.80 -18.41
N THR A 154 -32.34 20.51 -18.53
CA THR A 154 -31.37 19.96 -19.49
C THR A 154 -32.09 19.35 -20.70
N ASN A 155 -32.27 20.15 -21.76
CA ASN A 155 -33.00 19.76 -22.98
C ASN A 155 -32.52 18.44 -23.61
N LEU A 156 -31.22 18.14 -23.51
CA LEU A 156 -30.63 16.91 -24.05
C LEU A 156 -31.11 15.68 -23.28
N ILE A 157 -31.16 15.74 -21.94
CA ILE A 157 -31.60 14.60 -21.12
C ILE A 157 -33.08 14.35 -21.34
N LYS A 158 -33.91 15.40 -21.35
CA LYS A 158 -35.35 15.29 -21.64
C LYS A 158 -35.65 14.68 -23.00
N MET A 159 -34.82 14.95 -24.02
CA MET A 159 -34.98 14.38 -25.37
C MET A 159 -34.81 12.85 -25.38
N PHE A 160 -33.89 12.31 -24.58
CA PHE A 160 -33.63 10.86 -24.53
C PHE A 160 -34.37 10.15 -23.39
N TYR A 161 -34.71 10.87 -22.33
CA TYR A 161 -35.31 10.34 -21.12
C TYR A 161 -36.37 11.32 -20.59
N PRO A 162 -37.62 11.23 -21.10
CA PRO A 162 -38.69 12.13 -20.66
C PRO A 162 -39.14 11.86 -19.21
N TRP A 163 -38.62 10.83 -18.55
CA TRP A 163 -39.02 10.38 -17.21
C TRP A 163 -37.98 10.83 -16.16
N THR A 164 -37.80 12.14 -16.02
CA THR A 164 -36.77 12.75 -15.16
C THR A 164 -36.94 12.36 -13.69
N ASP A 165 -38.18 12.23 -13.21
CA ASP A 165 -38.48 11.72 -11.86
C ASP A 165 -37.95 10.29 -11.63
N THR A 166 -38.11 9.42 -12.61
CA THR A 166 -37.60 8.04 -12.52
C THR A 166 -36.08 8.04 -12.48
N ILE A 167 -35.42 8.90 -13.25
CA ILE A 167 -33.96 9.05 -13.23
C ILE A 167 -33.49 9.54 -11.85
N ALA A 168 -34.16 10.52 -11.25
CA ALA A 168 -33.83 11.03 -9.92
C ALA A 168 -33.87 9.91 -8.87
N ILE A 169 -34.93 9.10 -8.88
CA ILE A 169 -35.08 7.92 -8.00
C ILE A 169 -33.97 6.90 -8.24
N VAL A 170 -33.64 6.61 -9.51
CA VAL A 170 -32.55 5.69 -9.87
C VAL A 170 -31.21 6.20 -9.36
N VAL A 171 -30.91 7.50 -9.48
CA VAL A 171 -29.68 8.11 -8.96
C VAL A 171 -29.56 7.89 -7.44
N GLN A 172 -30.65 8.11 -6.69
CA GLN A 172 -30.66 7.85 -5.25
C GLN A 172 -30.44 6.37 -4.94
N LEU A 173 -31.15 5.47 -5.62
CA LEU A 173 -31.00 4.04 -5.42
C LEU A 173 -29.56 3.59 -5.70
N VAL A 174 -28.99 4.03 -6.82
CA VAL A 174 -27.60 3.72 -7.19
C VAL A 174 -26.63 4.23 -6.12
N PHE A 175 -26.81 5.45 -5.62
CA PHE A 175 -25.98 5.98 -4.53
C PHE A 175 -26.01 5.07 -3.28
N TYR A 176 -27.19 4.69 -2.79
CA TYR A 176 -27.29 3.85 -1.59
C TYR A 176 -26.73 2.44 -1.82
N VAL A 177 -26.94 1.85 -3.00
CA VAL A 177 -26.33 0.57 -3.37
C VAL A 177 -24.80 0.68 -3.40
N THR A 178 -24.27 1.75 -4.00
CA THR A 178 -22.82 2.03 -4.01
C THR A 178 -22.27 2.19 -2.59
N LEU A 179 -22.97 2.91 -1.71
CA LEU A 179 -22.56 3.08 -0.31
C LEU A 179 -22.49 1.73 0.42
N VAL A 180 -23.51 0.88 0.27
CA VAL A 180 -23.52 -0.47 0.87
C VAL A 180 -22.36 -1.32 0.33
N ALA A 181 -22.12 -1.29 -0.98
CA ALA A 181 -21.00 -2.00 -1.59
C ALA A 181 -19.66 -1.53 -1.01
N HIS A 182 -19.43 -0.22 -0.91
CA HIS A 182 -18.20 0.32 -0.32
C HIS A 182 -18.03 -0.06 1.15
N ILE A 183 -19.10 -0.13 1.94
CA ILE A 183 -19.04 -0.58 3.35
C ILE A 183 -18.63 -2.05 3.42
N MET A 184 -19.16 -2.91 2.55
CA MET A 184 -18.79 -4.32 2.49
C MET A 184 -17.32 -4.48 2.11
N GLU A 185 -16.86 -3.78 1.06
CA GLU A 185 -15.46 -3.77 0.63
C GLU A 185 -14.53 -3.28 1.74
N ALA A 186 -14.88 -2.17 2.41
CA ALA A 186 -14.12 -1.61 3.50
C ALA A 186 -14.02 -2.58 4.68
N SER A 187 -15.10 -3.30 4.98
CA SER A 187 -15.15 -4.30 6.05
C SER A 187 -14.27 -5.51 5.75
N MET A 188 -14.29 -6.01 4.50
CA MET A 188 -13.42 -7.11 4.04
C MET A 188 -11.94 -6.74 4.15
N VAL A 189 -11.57 -5.53 3.71
CA VAL A 189 -10.19 -5.04 3.80
C VAL A 189 -9.82 -4.78 5.25
N ALA A 190 -10.68 -4.15 6.04
CA ALA A 190 -10.42 -3.91 7.46
C ALA A 190 -10.15 -5.21 8.22
N HIS A 191 -10.98 -6.24 7.98
CA HIS A 191 -10.76 -7.56 8.56
C HIS A 191 -9.40 -8.13 8.14
N THR A 192 -9.14 -8.22 6.83
CA THR A 192 -7.88 -8.77 6.29
C THR A 192 -6.65 -8.07 6.88
N TYR A 193 -6.64 -6.73 6.86
CA TYR A 193 -5.49 -5.97 7.34
C TYR A 193 -5.34 -6.03 8.86
N ARG A 194 -6.43 -6.19 9.61
CA ARG A 194 -6.38 -6.28 11.06
C ARG A 194 -5.94 -7.66 11.55
N THR A 195 -6.41 -8.73 10.92
CA THR A 195 -6.20 -10.12 11.37
C THR A 195 -4.99 -10.77 10.69
N VAL A 196 -4.86 -10.64 9.38
CA VAL A 196 -3.78 -11.26 8.60
C VAL A 196 -2.52 -10.42 8.68
N PHE A 197 -2.62 -9.13 8.32
CA PHE A 197 -1.45 -8.25 8.27
C PHE A 197 -1.13 -7.53 9.58
N LYS A 198 -1.97 -7.69 10.62
CA LYS A 198 -1.77 -7.10 11.95
C LYS A 198 -1.49 -5.59 11.93
N LEU A 199 -2.13 -4.87 11.00
CA LEU A 199 -2.00 -3.42 10.87
C LEU A 199 -2.64 -2.71 12.07
N ASN A 200 -2.07 -1.56 12.45
CA ASN A 200 -2.65 -0.70 13.49
C ASN A 200 -3.96 -0.04 13.01
N TRP A 201 -4.77 0.43 13.97
CA TRP A 201 -6.07 1.06 13.68
C TRP A 201 -5.97 2.28 12.75
N LYS A 202 -4.88 3.05 12.84
CA LYS A 202 -4.66 4.21 11.97
C LYS A 202 -4.54 3.81 10.49
N GLY A 203 -3.77 2.75 10.21
CA GLY A 203 -3.63 2.21 8.86
C GLY A 203 -4.93 1.60 8.34
N VAL A 204 -5.66 0.87 9.20
CA VAL A 204 -6.98 0.29 8.85
C VAL A 204 -8.00 1.38 8.57
N ALA A 205 -8.07 2.43 9.40
CA ALA A 205 -8.98 3.55 9.17
C ALA A 205 -8.69 4.25 7.84
N ARG A 206 -7.42 4.41 7.44
CA ARG A 206 -7.06 4.96 6.12
C ARG A 206 -7.60 4.09 4.98
N TRP A 207 -7.50 2.76 5.08
CA TRP A 207 -8.10 1.84 4.11
C TRP A 207 -9.60 2.01 4.02
N ILE A 208 -10.29 2.04 5.16
CA ILE A 208 -11.75 2.22 5.21
C ILE A 208 -12.14 3.52 4.50
N VAL A 209 -11.53 4.65 4.87
CA VAL A 209 -11.89 5.95 4.28
C VAL A 209 -11.61 5.97 2.78
N MET A 210 -10.47 5.47 2.32
CA MET A 210 -10.16 5.46 0.89
C MET A 210 -11.09 4.57 0.08
N ILE A 211 -11.52 3.43 0.64
CA ILE A 211 -12.50 2.53 -0.02
C ILE A 211 -13.90 3.15 0.02
N LEU A 212 -14.31 3.80 1.11
CA LEU A 212 -15.60 4.50 1.14
C LEU A 212 -15.70 5.60 0.07
N VAL A 213 -14.57 6.24 -0.25
CA VAL A 213 -14.51 7.31 -1.26
C VAL A 213 -14.39 6.77 -2.69
N ALA A 214 -13.57 5.76 -2.93
CA ALA A 214 -13.22 5.32 -4.29
C ALA A 214 -13.61 3.88 -4.63
N GLY A 215 -13.98 3.05 -3.65
CA GLY A 215 -14.51 1.70 -3.81
C GLY A 215 -13.50 0.65 -4.25
N TYR A 216 -14.00 -0.29 -5.06
CA TYR A 216 -13.30 -1.43 -5.66
C TYR A 216 -11.86 -1.17 -6.14
N PRO A 217 -11.56 -0.08 -6.88
CA PRO A 217 -10.20 0.20 -7.36
C PRO A 217 -9.15 0.28 -6.24
N ILE A 218 -9.54 0.80 -5.07
CA ILE A 218 -8.66 0.84 -3.90
C ILE A 218 -8.63 -0.54 -3.22
N MET A 219 -9.78 -1.20 -3.06
CA MET A 219 -9.81 -2.56 -2.49
C MET A 219 -8.90 -3.52 -3.25
N GLN A 220 -8.89 -3.47 -4.59
CA GLN A 220 -8.10 -4.35 -5.45
C GLN A 220 -6.60 -4.26 -5.11
N GLU A 221 -6.09 -3.08 -4.75
CA GLU A 221 -4.70 -2.91 -4.33
C GLU A 221 -4.37 -3.64 -3.04
N GLY A 222 -5.31 -3.63 -2.09
CA GLY A 222 -5.14 -4.35 -0.83
C GLY A 222 -5.25 -5.87 -1.02
N MET A 223 -6.20 -6.30 -1.85
CA MET A 223 -6.40 -7.72 -2.15
C MET A 223 -5.26 -8.33 -2.97
N ALA A 224 -4.60 -7.55 -3.82
CA ALA A 224 -3.39 -8.00 -4.52
C ALA A 224 -2.27 -8.39 -3.54
N LEU A 225 -2.07 -7.62 -2.47
CA LEU A 225 -1.10 -7.96 -1.42
C LEU A 225 -1.50 -9.24 -0.66
N LYS A 226 -2.80 -9.43 -0.41
CA LYS A 226 -3.33 -10.66 0.19
C LYS A 226 -3.04 -11.89 -0.69
N GLN A 227 -3.32 -11.80 -1.99
CA GLN A 227 -3.06 -12.89 -2.93
C GLN A 227 -1.59 -13.31 -2.95
N ILE A 228 -0.67 -12.34 -2.95
CA ILE A 228 0.77 -12.60 -2.89
C ILE A 228 1.15 -13.30 -1.58
N HIS A 229 0.59 -12.88 -0.46
CA HIS A 229 0.83 -13.50 0.83
C HIS A 229 0.33 -14.94 0.89
N GLU A 230 -0.89 -15.20 0.43
CA GLU A 230 -1.47 -16.55 0.38
C GLU A 230 -0.70 -17.48 -0.55
N GLN A 231 -0.28 -16.98 -1.72
CA GLN A 231 0.56 -17.75 -2.63
C GLN A 231 1.87 -18.17 -1.96
N ARG A 232 2.50 -17.27 -1.19
CA ARG A 232 3.74 -17.59 -0.47
C ARG A 232 3.57 -18.60 0.64
N LEU A 233 2.48 -18.51 1.39
CA LEU A 233 2.17 -19.51 2.42
C LEU A 233 1.96 -20.89 1.79
N LYS A 234 1.28 -20.96 0.64
CA LYS A 234 1.08 -22.20 -0.11
C LYS A 234 2.40 -22.78 -0.64
N GLU A 235 3.26 -21.95 -1.24
CA GLU A 235 4.56 -22.41 -1.72
C GLU A 235 5.48 -22.88 -0.57
N ALA A 236 5.37 -22.27 0.61
CA ALA A 236 6.11 -22.69 1.79
C ALA A 236 5.64 -24.06 2.30
N SER A 237 4.33 -24.27 2.41
CA SER A 237 3.78 -25.55 2.86
C SER A 237 4.07 -26.70 1.89
N GLU A 238 4.00 -26.45 0.58
CA GLU A 238 4.35 -27.44 -0.45
C GLU A 238 5.84 -27.83 -0.38
N LYS A 239 6.73 -26.86 -0.14
CA LYS A 239 8.16 -27.13 0.04
C LYS A 239 8.46 -27.92 1.31
N GLU A 240 7.71 -27.70 2.38
CA GLU A 240 7.84 -28.46 3.62
C GLU A 240 7.37 -29.91 3.43
N ALA A 241 6.20 -30.11 2.82
CA ALA A 241 5.69 -31.44 2.48
C ALA A 241 6.66 -32.24 1.59
N ALA A 242 7.24 -31.61 0.57
CA ALA A 242 8.22 -32.25 -0.31
C ALA A 242 9.50 -32.66 0.44
N LYS A 243 9.95 -31.86 1.42
CA LYS A 243 11.11 -32.21 2.27
C LYS A 243 10.81 -33.38 3.19
N GLU A 244 9.60 -33.44 3.75
CA GLU A 244 9.17 -34.55 4.60
C GLU A 244 9.05 -35.85 3.80
N GLU A 245 8.56 -35.78 2.57
CA GLU A 245 8.50 -36.92 1.67
C GLU A 245 9.91 -37.41 1.29
N ALA A 246 10.81 -36.51 0.91
CA ALA A 246 12.20 -36.88 0.56
C ALA A 246 12.93 -37.57 1.72
N LYS A 247 12.69 -37.16 2.98
CA LYS A 247 13.25 -37.78 4.19
C LYS A 247 12.76 -39.21 4.44
N LYS A 248 11.60 -39.61 3.91
CA LYS A 248 11.10 -41.00 4.05
C LYS A 248 11.87 -41.98 3.18
N TYR A 249 12.56 -41.50 2.15
CA TYR A 249 13.30 -42.31 1.18
C TYR A 249 14.82 -42.20 1.31
N SER A 250 15.31 -41.45 2.30
CA SER A 250 16.74 -41.33 2.66
C SER A 250 17.09 -42.20 3.85
#